data_AF-A0AAV1K9B1-F1
#
_entry.id   AF-A0AAV1K9B1-F1
#
_cell.length_a   1.000
_cell.length_b   1.000
_cell.length_c   1.000
_cell.angle_alpha   90.00
_cell.angle_beta   90.00
_cell.angle_gamma   90.00
#
_symmetry.space_group_name_H-M   'P 1'
#
loop_
_entity.id
_entity.type
_entity.pdbx_description
1 polymer ?
#
loop_
_entity_poly.entity_id
_entity_poly.type
_entity_poly.pdbx_seq_one_letter_code
_entity_poly.pdbx_strand_id
1 'polypeptide(L)'
;MESSIDKVKVIVRYFKQSTTAADKLTKYLVDHGLPPKRLKQDCPTRWNSTFYMLERFIELEEPLRATMAVINKDIPVISLEKWKAFKVLCQVLRPFEEITRSVSGEKYITAGSVVIYTRCLAESLNLLMHDNVLCDVVYLVALNLKKGLEERFKNIEKSGTFSLCLLLDPRFKLKAFEDQATGLLTKNKLIEMVQCQISKQFNFQPVPKETSIEKEKK
;
A
#
# COMPACT_ATOMS: atom_id res chain seq x y z
N MET A 1 -10.67 -18.14 -2.74
CA MET A 1 -10.92 -17.02 -1.80
C MET A 1 -12.16 -16.22 -2.21
N GLU A 2 -12.41 -16.05 -3.51
CA GLU A 2 -13.60 -15.36 -4.06
C GLU A 2 -14.91 -15.86 -3.44
N SER A 3 -15.17 -17.16 -3.46
CA SER A 3 -16.37 -17.75 -2.82
C SER A 3 -16.53 -17.41 -1.33
N SER A 4 -15.45 -17.16 -0.59
CA SER A 4 -15.53 -16.76 0.83
C SER A 4 -15.77 -15.25 0.99
N ILE A 5 -15.17 -14.42 0.14
CA ILE A 5 -15.41 -12.97 0.13
C ILE A 5 -16.85 -12.70 -0.33
N ASP A 6 -17.37 -13.45 -1.29
CA ASP A 6 -18.75 -13.31 -1.76
C ASP A 6 -19.77 -13.60 -0.66
N LYS A 7 -19.52 -14.62 0.17
CA LYS A 7 -20.32 -14.85 1.38
C LYS A 7 -20.30 -13.65 2.32
N VAL A 8 -19.14 -13.03 2.54
CA VAL A 8 -19.04 -11.79 3.32
C VAL A 8 -19.85 -10.66 2.67
N LYS A 9 -19.76 -10.47 1.35
CA LYS A 9 -20.55 -9.47 0.62
C LYS A 9 -22.06 -9.69 0.80
N VAL A 10 -22.53 -10.94 0.75
CA VAL A 10 -23.93 -11.31 0.98
C VAL A 10 -24.37 -10.94 2.41
N ILE A 11 -23.58 -11.30 3.41
CA ILE A 11 -23.87 -10.97 4.83
C ILE A 11 -23.93 -9.45 5.00
N VAL A 12 -22.90 -8.74 4.55
CA VAL A 12 -22.82 -7.27 4.64
C VAL A 12 -24.01 -6.60 3.96
N ARG A 13 -24.38 -7.07 2.76
CA ARG A 13 -25.54 -6.56 2.02
C ARG A 13 -26.84 -6.78 2.80
N TYR A 14 -27.01 -7.96 3.41
CA TYR A 14 -28.19 -8.25 4.21
C TYR A 14 -28.35 -7.29 5.40
N PHE A 15 -27.29 -7.09 6.19
CA PHE A 15 -27.29 -6.16 7.32
C PHE A 15 -27.43 -4.69 6.91
N LYS A 16 -27.08 -4.33 5.67
CA LYS A 16 -27.31 -2.99 5.12
C LYS A 16 -28.76 -2.76 4.69
N GLN A 17 -29.43 -3.80 4.19
CA GLN A 17 -30.79 -3.70 3.65
C GLN A 17 -31.87 -3.96 4.70
N SER A 18 -31.60 -4.79 5.70
CA SER A 18 -32.55 -5.16 6.75
C SER A 18 -32.42 -4.23 7.94
N THR A 19 -33.43 -3.39 8.16
CA THR A 19 -33.53 -2.53 9.36
C THR A 19 -33.51 -3.38 10.62
N THR A 20 -34.29 -4.45 10.67
CA THR A 20 -34.32 -5.38 11.82
C THR A 20 -32.94 -5.96 12.14
N ALA A 21 -32.15 -6.34 11.13
CA ALA A 21 -30.81 -6.89 11.37
C ALA A 21 -29.82 -5.81 11.83
N ALA A 22 -29.89 -4.62 11.22
CA ALA A 22 -29.08 -3.48 11.62
C ALA A 22 -29.38 -3.02 13.06
N ASP A 23 -30.66 -2.99 13.43
CA ASP A 23 -31.12 -2.60 14.77
C ASP A 23 -30.69 -3.63 15.82
N LYS A 24 -30.82 -4.93 15.52
CA LYS A 24 -30.31 -5.99 16.41
C LYS A 24 -28.80 -5.91 16.61
N LEU A 25 -28.03 -5.68 15.54
CA LEU A 25 -26.59 -5.50 15.64
C LEU A 25 -26.23 -4.25 16.47
N THR A 26 -26.92 -3.14 16.24
CA THR A 26 -26.72 -1.90 16.99
C THR A 26 -27.07 -2.08 18.45
N LYS A 27 -28.18 -2.76 18.75
CA LYS A 27 -28.60 -3.10 20.11
C LYS A 27 -27.55 -3.94 20.82
N TYR A 28 -27.04 -5.00 20.18
CA TYR A 28 -25.96 -5.82 20.76
C TYR A 28 -24.75 -4.96 21.12
N LEU A 29 -24.32 -4.08 20.21
CA LEU A 29 -23.18 -3.19 20.47
C LEU A 29 -23.43 -2.27 21.67
N VAL A 30 -24.60 -1.63 21.74
CA VAL A 30 -24.97 -0.73 22.85
C VAL A 30 -25.07 -1.49 24.17
N ASP A 31 -25.72 -2.65 24.18
CA ASP A 31 -25.91 -3.47 25.38
C ASP A 31 -24.56 -3.95 25.97
N HIS A 32 -23.51 -4.06 25.15
CA HIS A 32 -22.15 -4.44 25.57
C HIS A 32 -21.20 -3.23 25.70
N GLY A 33 -21.71 -2.00 25.64
CA GLY A 33 -20.90 -0.78 25.77
C GLY A 33 -19.92 -0.53 24.62
N LEU A 34 -20.12 -1.18 23.47
CA LEU A 34 -19.28 -1.04 22.28
C LEU A 34 -19.76 0.15 21.42
N PRO A 35 -18.84 0.84 20.70
CA PRO A 35 -19.24 1.94 19.82
C PRO A 35 -20.20 1.46 18.72
N PRO A 36 -21.30 2.21 18.44
CA PRO A 36 -22.24 1.83 17.39
C PRO A 36 -21.57 1.94 16.01
N LYS A 37 -21.23 0.79 15.44
CA LYS A 37 -20.54 0.68 14.14
C LYS A 37 -21.41 -0.08 13.16
N ARG A 38 -21.46 0.44 11.93
CA ARG A 38 -22.11 -0.23 10.79
C ARG A 38 -21.09 -0.96 9.94
N LEU A 39 -21.52 -2.00 9.24
CA LEU A 39 -20.70 -2.67 8.24
C LEU A 39 -20.36 -1.74 7.07
N LYS A 40 -19.23 -2.00 6.41
CA LYS A 40 -18.81 -1.29 5.19
C LYS A 40 -19.07 -2.21 4.00
N GLN A 41 -19.73 -1.68 2.97
CA GLN A 41 -20.01 -2.45 1.75
C GLN A 41 -18.85 -2.32 0.77
N ASP A 42 -18.53 -3.43 0.10
CA ASP A 42 -17.57 -3.42 -1.01
C ASP A 42 -18.08 -2.61 -2.20
N CYS A 43 -17.19 -1.88 -2.87
CA CYS A 43 -17.48 -1.00 -3.99
C CYS A 43 -16.48 -1.30 -5.12
N PRO A 44 -16.90 -1.99 -6.19
CA PRO A 44 -15.98 -2.45 -7.24
C PRO A 44 -15.15 -1.34 -7.90
N THR A 45 -15.62 -0.10 -7.87
CA THR A 45 -14.92 1.07 -8.44
C THR A 45 -13.93 1.74 -7.46
N ARG A 46 -13.84 1.28 -6.21
CA ARG A 46 -12.92 1.81 -5.19
C ARG A 46 -11.93 0.73 -4.76
N TRP A 47 -10.69 0.85 -5.23
CA TRP A 47 -9.61 -0.13 -5.04
C TRP A 47 -9.50 -0.75 -3.62
N ASN A 48 -9.59 0.06 -2.56
CA ASN A 48 -9.44 -0.41 -1.17
C ASN A 48 -10.76 -0.85 -0.49
N SER A 49 -11.90 -0.84 -1.16
CA SER A 49 -13.20 -1.11 -0.50
C SER A 49 -13.31 -2.52 0.05
N THR A 50 -12.74 -3.52 -0.63
CA THR A 50 -12.78 -4.91 -0.18
C THR A 50 -12.00 -5.06 1.12
N PHE A 51 -10.82 -4.43 1.23
CA PHE A 51 -10.05 -4.40 2.46
C PHE A 51 -10.84 -3.78 3.61
N TYR A 52 -11.43 -2.59 3.41
CA TYR A 52 -12.21 -1.94 4.46
C TYR A 52 -13.48 -2.71 4.86
N MET A 53 -14.11 -3.42 3.92
CA MET A 53 -15.23 -4.31 4.22
C MET A 53 -14.76 -5.44 5.15
N LEU A 54 -13.67 -6.13 4.80
CA LEU A 54 -13.13 -7.23 5.59
C LEU A 54 -12.65 -6.77 6.96
N GLU A 55 -11.93 -5.65 7.04
CA GLU A 55 -11.46 -5.08 8.30
C GLU A 55 -12.63 -4.81 9.27
N ARG A 56 -13.69 -4.15 8.79
CA ARG A 56 -14.89 -3.89 9.60
C ARG A 56 -15.66 -5.18 9.93
N PHE A 57 -15.68 -6.14 9.02
CA PHE A 57 -16.35 -7.41 9.23
C PHE A 57 -15.69 -8.23 10.35
N ILE A 58 -14.36 -8.28 10.35
CA ILE A 58 -13.54 -8.92 11.39
C ILE A 58 -13.69 -8.19 12.74
N GLU A 59 -13.67 -6.86 12.72
CA GLU A 59 -13.87 -6.03 13.91
C GLU A 59 -15.21 -6.34 14.62
N LEU A 60 -16.24 -6.70 13.85
CA LEU A 60 -17.57 -7.00 14.36
C LEU A 60 -17.87 -8.51 14.42
N GLU A 61 -16.86 -9.38 14.42
CA GLU A 61 -17.02 -10.84 14.38
C GLU A 61 -18.00 -11.36 15.45
N GLU A 62 -17.76 -11.01 16.71
CA GLU A 62 -18.59 -11.47 17.84
C GLU A 62 -20.02 -10.91 17.79
N PRO A 63 -20.25 -9.58 17.67
CA PRO A 63 -21.58 -9.00 17.48
C PRO A 63 -22.35 -9.61 16.30
N LEU A 64 -21.67 -9.86 15.18
CA LEU A 64 -22.29 -10.46 14.00
C LEU A 64 -22.70 -11.90 14.26
N ARG A 65 -21.84 -12.72 14.88
CA ARG A 65 -22.17 -14.11 15.20
C ARG A 65 -23.35 -14.20 16.16
N ALA A 66 -23.37 -13.38 17.21
CA ALA A 66 -24.47 -13.34 18.17
C ALA A 66 -25.77 -12.89 17.48
N THR A 67 -25.73 -11.84 16.68
CA THR A 67 -26.91 -11.32 15.99
C THR A 67 -27.43 -12.31 14.95
N MET A 68 -26.56 -12.94 14.18
CA MET A 68 -26.93 -13.95 13.19
C MET A 68 -27.57 -15.18 13.82
N ALA A 69 -27.14 -15.61 15.01
CA ALA A 69 -27.74 -16.73 15.72
C ALA A 69 -29.21 -16.49 16.13
N VAL A 70 -29.61 -15.23 16.29
CA VAL A 70 -30.98 -14.82 16.69
C VAL A 70 -31.83 -14.41 15.49
N ILE A 71 -31.23 -14.27 14.30
CA ILE A 71 -31.97 -13.97 13.08
C ILE A 71 -32.37 -15.30 12.43
N ASN A 72 -33.67 -15.58 12.38
CA ASN A 72 -34.22 -16.74 11.69
C ASN A 72 -34.26 -16.51 10.17
N LYS A 73 -33.07 -16.42 9.56
CA LYS A 73 -32.89 -16.28 8.11
C LYS A 73 -31.71 -17.14 7.68
N ASP A 74 -31.83 -17.71 6.49
CA ASP A 74 -30.74 -18.43 5.86
C ASP A 74 -29.64 -17.45 5.41
N ILE A 75 -28.70 -17.18 6.32
CA ILE A 75 -27.53 -16.34 6.10
C ILE A 75 -26.31 -17.26 5.97
N PRO A 76 -25.42 -17.05 4.98
CA PRO A 76 -24.23 -17.87 4.83
C PRO A 76 -23.39 -17.96 6.10
N VAL A 77 -23.02 -19.17 6.49
CA VAL A 77 -22.13 -19.40 7.64
C VAL A 77 -20.67 -19.32 7.20
N ILE A 78 -19.87 -18.59 7.97
CA ILE A 78 -18.42 -18.49 7.81
C ILE A 78 -17.75 -19.38 8.87
N SER A 79 -16.90 -20.31 8.45
CA SER A 79 -16.17 -21.18 9.39
C SER A 79 -15.09 -20.41 10.15
N LEU A 80 -14.73 -20.92 11.33
CA LEU A 80 -13.69 -20.31 12.17
C LEU A 80 -12.35 -20.17 11.44
N GLU A 81 -11.98 -21.15 10.62
CA GLU A 81 -10.78 -21.10 9.78
C GLU A 81 -10.80 -19.94 8.79
N LYS A 82 -11.97 -19.63 8.19
CA LYS A 82 -12.10 -18.49 7.27
C LYS A 82 -11.99 -17.16 8.01
N TRP A 83 -12.55 -17.05 9.21
CA TRP A 83 -12.34 -15.87 10.07
C TRP A 83 -10.86 -15.63 10.38
N LYS A 84 -10.13 -16.70 10.74
CA LYS A 84 -8.67 -16.63 10.93
C LYS A 84 -7.95 -16.22 9.64
N ALA A 85 -8.31 -16.82 8.51
CA ALA A 85 -7.72 -16.46 7.21
C ALA A 85 -7.98 -14.98 6.83
N PHE A 86 -9.18 -14.44 7.11
CA PHE A 86 -9.47 -13.02 6.87
C PHE A 86 -8.64 -12.09 7.75
N LYS A 87 -8.39 -12.47 9.02
CA LYS A 87 -7.49 -11.71 9.92
C LYS A 87 -6.08 -11.63 9.36
N VAL A 88 -5.50 -12.76 8.95
CA VAL A 88 -4.16 -12.80 8.36
C VAL A 88 -4.14 -12.07 7.01
N LEU A 89 -5.17 -12.22 6.17
CA LEU A 89 -5.29 -11.49 4.91
C LEU A 89 -5.28 -9.98 5.12
N CYS A 90 -6.02 -9.47 6.11
CA CYS A 90 -6.02 -8.04 6.42
C CYS A 90 -4.65 -7.56 6.93
N GLN A 91 -3.89 -8.40 7.64
CA GLN A 91 -2.51 -8.06 8.02
C GLN A 91 -1.60 -7.93 6.81
N VAL A 92 -1.71 -8.83 5.83
CA VAL A 92 -0.94 -8.76 4.57
C VAL A 92 -1.32 -7.52 3.74
N LEU A 93 -2.60 -7.17 3.69
CA LEU A 93 -3.09 -6.05 2.87
C LEU A 93 -2.91 -4.68 3.54
N ARG A 94 -2.76 -4.61 4.86
CA ARG A 94 -2.68 -3.34 5.61
C ARG A 94 -1.51 -2.44 5.16
N PRO A 95 -0.26 -2.93 5.00
CA PRO A 95 0.84 -2.09 4.50
C PRO A 95 0.55 -1.45 3.13
N PHE A 96 -0.13 -2.19 2.25
CA PHE A 96 -0.53 -1.69 0.93
C PHE A 96 -1.57 -0.58 1.03
N GLU A 97 -2.57 -0.74 1.90
CA GLU A 97 -3.57 0.32 2.13
C GLU A 97 -2.92 1.57 2.70
N GLU A 98 -2.05 1.44 3.71
CA GLU A 98 -1.40 2.56 4.39
C GLU A 98 -0.52 3.36 3.44
N ILE A 99 0.28 2.68 2.61
CA ILE A 99 1.12 3.32 1.60
C ILE A 99 0.27 3.96 0.51
N THR A 100 -0.76 3.27 0.02
CA THR A 100 -1.65 3.82 -1.01
C THR A 100 -2.32 5.10 -0.51
N ARG A 101 -2.80 5.09 0.73
CA ARG A 101 -3.40 6.27 1.38
C ARG A 101 -2.38 7.39 1.56
N SER A 102 -1.16 7.07 1.99
CA SER A 102 -0.07 8.04 2.12
C SER A 102 0.27 8.70 0.78
N VAL A 103 0.40 7.92 -0.30
CA VAL A 103 0.76 8.43 -1.64
C VAL A 103 -0.40 9.16 -2.32
N SER A 104 -1.65 8.87 -1.94
CA SER A 104 -2.85 9.56 -2.44
C SER A 104 -3.07 10.95 -1.81
N GLY A 105 -2.20 11.37 -0.89
CA GLY A 105 -2.27 12.70 -0.29
C GLY A 105 -1.90 13.81 -1.28
N GLU A 106 -2.69 14.88 -1.29
CA GLU A 106 -2.47 16.05 -2.17
C GLU A 106 -1.74 17.20 -1.48
N LYS A 107 -1.70 17.21 -0.14
CA LYS A 107 -1.18 18.33 0.67
C LYS A 107 0.32 18.26 0.95
N TYR A 108 1.00 17.23 0.46
CA TYR A 108 2.42 17.00 0.70
C TYR A 108 3.07 16.25 -0.48
N ILE A 109 4.39 16.36 -0.61
CA ILE A 109 5.14 15.72 -1.69
C ILE A 109 5.32 14.23 -1.38
N THR A 110 4.77 13.38 -2.24
CA THR A 110 4.78 11.92 -2.08
C THR A 110 5.79 11.22 -2.98
N ALA A 111 6.13 11.83 -4.12
CA ALA A 111 6.95 11.20 -5.17
C ALA A 111 8.32 10.69 -4.67
N GLY A 112 9.00 11.46 -3.82
CA GLY A 112 10.29 11.06 -3.25
C GLY A 112 10.20 9.85 -2.31
N SER A 113 9.03 9.58 -1.72
CA SER A 113 8.82 8.44 -0.82
C SER A 113 8.44 7.14 -1.55
N VAL A 114 8.00 7.21 -2.81
CA VAL A 114 7.48 6.03 -3.53
C VAL A 114 8.53 4.93 -3.67
N VAL A 115 9.78 5.28 -4.00
CA VAL A 115 10.88 4.30 -4.10
C VAL A 115 11.08 3.57 -2.77
N ILE A 116 11.07 4.30 -1.66
CA ILE A 116 11.19 3.72 -0.31
C ILE A 116 10.00 2.82 0.01
N TYR A 117 8.77 3.29 -0.25
CA TYR A 117 7.56 2.54 0.00
C TYR A 117 7.50 1.23 -0.79
N THR A 118 7.88 1.23 -2.05
CA THR A 118 7.99 0.00 -2.86
C THR A 118 8.94 -1.00 -2.19
N ARG A 119 10.10 -0.57 -1.71
CA ARG A 119 11.04 -1.46 -1.00
C ARG A 119 10.46 -1.97 0.31
N CYS A 120 9.88 -1.10 1.12
CA CYS A 120 9.25 -1.49 2.39
C CYS A 120 8.16 -2.55 2.17
N LEU A 121 7.36 -2.44 1.11
CA LEU A 121 6.35 -3.44 0.75
C LEU A 121 6.98 -4.77 0.34
N ALA A 122 8.04 -4.74 -0.47
CA ALA A 122 8.74 -5.95 -0.90
C ALA A 122 9.34 -6.69 0.31
N GLU A 123 10.00 -5.96 1.19
CA GLU A 123 10.60 -6.52 2.41
C GLU A 123 9.55 -7.04 3.38
N SER A 124 8.47 -6.28 3.60
CA SER A 124 7.37 -6.72 4.46
C SER A 124 6.73 -8.02 3.94
N LEU A 125 6.60 -8.17 2.62
CA LEU A 125 6.09 -9.43 2.03
C LEU A 125 7.10 -10.58 2.20
N ASN A 126 8.39 -10.34 2.03
CA ASN A 126 9.42 -11.36 2.23
C ASN A 126 9.41 -11.91 3.66
N LEU A 127 9.35 -11.03 4.66
CA LEU A 127 9.26 -11.41 6.07
C LEU A 127 8.01 -12.26 6.35
N LEU A 128 6.84 -11.79 5.90
CA LEU A 128 5.58 -12.50 6.08
C LEU A 128 5.56 -13.88 5.41
N MET A 129 6.23 -14.03 4.26
CA MET A 129 6.32 -15.30 3.54
C MET A 129 7.33 -16.26 4.18
N HIS A 130 8.39 -15.76 4.84
CA HIS A 130 9.38 -16.60 5.51
C HIS A 130 8.89 -17.19 6.84
N ASP A 131 8.04 -16.48 7.57
CA ASP A 131 7.57 -16.94 8.88
C ASP A 131 6.62 -18.16 8.80
N ASN A 132 6.24 -18.63 7.60
CA ASN A 132 5.34 -19.78 7.37
C ASN A 132 3.98 -19.71 8.12
N VAL A 133 3.60 -18.54 8.62
CA VAL A 133 2.35 -18.31 9.36
C VAL A 133 1.13 -18.28 8.43
N LEU A 134 1.36 -18.14 7.12
CA LEU A 134 0.30 -17.94 6.14
C LEU A 134 -0.34 -19.27 5.73
N CYS A 135 -1.66 -19.37 5.86
CA CYS A 135 -2.39 -20.45 5.19
C CYS A 135 -2.25 -20.34 3.67
N ASP A 136 -2.32 -21.47 2.96
CA ASP A 136 -2.07 -21.59 1.51
C ASP A 136 -2.74 -20.49 0.68
N VAL A 137 -4.00 -20.18 0.98
CA VAL A 137 -4.75 -19.19 0.22
C VAL A 137 -4.22 -17.77 0.42
N VAL A 138 -3.81 -17.41 1.63
CA VAL A 138 -3.23 -16.09 1.93
C VAL A 138 -1.80 -16.01 1.39
N TYR A 139 -1.05 -17.11 1.44
CA TYR A 139 0.27 -17.21 0.81
C TYR A 139 0.19 -16.94 -0.70
N LEU A 140 -0.79 -17.51 -1.41
CA LEU A 140 -1.02 -17.21 -2.83
C LEU A 140 -1.33 -15.73 -3.09
N VAL A 141 -2.08 -15.07 -2.21
CA VAL A 141 -2.34 -13.63 -2.33
C VAL A 141 -1.04 -12.83 -2.13
N ALA A 142 -0.26 -13.15 -1.09
CA ALA A 142 1.03 -12.51 -0.83
C ALA A 142 1.99 -12.68 -2.01
N LEU A 143 2.05 -13.88 -2.59
CA LEU A 143 2.86 -14.18 -3.77
C LEU A 143 2.43 -13.35 -4.99
N ASN A 144 1.13 -13.23 -5.24
CA ASN A 144 0.61 -12.41 -6.33
C ASN A 144 0.90 -10.91 -6.12
N LEU A 145 0.80 -10.42 -4.88
CA LEU A 145 1.16 -9.05 -4.54
C LEU A 145 2.65 -8.80 -4.76
N LYS A 146 3.51 -9.73 -4.32
CA LYS A 146 4.96 -9.65 -4.54
C LYS A 146 5.29 -9.59 -6.03
N LYS A 147 4.74 -10.53 -6.81
CA LYS A 147 4.93 -10.57 -8.26
C LYS A 147 4.46 -9.27 -8.93
N GLY A 148 3.29 -8.77 -8.58
CA GLY A 148 2.78 -7.51 -9.12
C GLY A 148 3.64 -6.30 -8.75
N LEU A 149 4.23 -6.29 -7.56
CA LEU A 149 5.17 -5.25 -7.11
C LEU A 149 6.47 -5.29 -7.92
N GLU A 150 7.05 -6.49 -8.10
CA GLU A 150 8.26 -6.68 -8.90
C GLU A 150 8.05 -6.33 -10.37
N GLU A 151 6.97 -6.80 -10.99
CA GLU A 151 6.69 -6.52 -12.41
C GLU A 151 6.49 -5.04 -12.69
N ARG A 152 5.80 -4.31 -11.80
CA ARG A 152 5.43 -2.91 -12.02
C ARG A 152 6.47 -1.92 -11.52
N PHE A 153 7.20 -2.24 -10.45
CA PHE A 153 8.05 -1.28 -9.74
C PHE A 153 9.52 -1.68 -9.60
N LYS A 154 9.97 -2.80 -10.19
CA LYS A 154 11.38 -3.25 -10.12
C LYS A 154 12.40 -2.19 -10.53
N ASN A 155 12.08 -1.33 -11.51
CA ASN A 155 13.00 -0.30 -12.01
C ASN A 155 12.62 1.11 -11.55
N ILE A 156 11.80 1.27 -10.49
CA ILE A 156 11.32 2.59 -10.07
C ILE A 156 12.46 3.52 -9.67
N GLU A 157 13.50 3.01 -8.99
CA GLU A 157 14.70 3.79 -8.65
C GLU A 157 15.47 4.26 -9.89
N LYS A 158 15.44 3.49 -10.98
CA LYS A 158 16.10 3.84 -12.24
C LYS A 158 15.24 4.74 -13.12
N SER A 159 14.01 5.03 -12.71
CA SER A 159 13.18 5.98 -13.43
C SER A 159 13.75 7.38 -13.23
N GLY A 160 13.92 8.13 -14.32
CA GLY A 160 14.49 9.48 -14.23
C GLY A 160 13.68 10.41 -13.32
N THR A 161 12.36 10.25 -13.26
CA THR A 161 11.48 11.10 -12.44
C THR A 161 11.54 10.74 -10.96
N PHE A 162 11.34 9.47 -10.59
CA PHE A 162 11.35 9.09 -9.17
C PHE A 162 12.76 9.14 -8.59
N SER A 163 13.81 8.88 -9.37
CA SER A 163 15.18 9.03 -8.91
C SER A 163 15.49 10.49 -8.56
N LEU A 164 15.10 11.43 -9.42
CA LEU A 164 15.25 12.86 -9.14
C LEU A 164 14.44 13.28 -7.92
N CYS A 165 13.18 12.83 -7.81
CA CYS A 165 12.35 13.12 -6.64
C CYS A 165 12.96 12.58 -5.34
N LEU A 166 13.50 11.37 -5.35
CA LEU A 166 14.17 10.75 -4.21
C LEU A 166 15.43 11.55 -3.80
N LEU A 167 16.23 11.96 -4.79
CA LEU A 167 17.45 12.72 -4.55
C LEU A 167 17.18 14.13 -4.01
N LEU A 168 16.15 14.81 -4.55
CA LEU A 168 15.75 16.16 -4.15
C LEU A 168 15.09 16.18 -2.78
N ASP A 169 14.54 15.05 -2.32
CA ASP A 169 13.91 14.96 -1.00
C ASP A 169 14.97 15.05 0.11
N PRO A 170 14.91 16.08 0.99
CA PRO A 170 15.89 16.26 2.05
C PRO A 170 15.97 15.10 3.04
N ARG A 171 14.88 14.32 3.18
CA ARG A 171 14.77 13.18 4.08
C ARG A 171 15.63 12.00 3.62
N PHE A 172 15.91 11.89 2.33
CA PHE A 172 16.46 10.70 1.69
C PHE A 172 17.82 10.98 1.04
N LYS A 173 17.85 11.93 0.10
CA LYS A 173 19.04 12.27 -0.70
C LYS A 173 19.72 11.01 -1.27
N LEU A 174 21.06 11.01 -1.34
CA LEU A 174 21.85 9.87 -1.82
C LEU A 174 21.79 8.63 -0.91
N LYS A 175 21.44 8.78 0.37
CA LYS A 175 21.46 7.66 1.34
C LYS A 175 20.35 6.63 1.07
N ALA A 176 19.29 7.06 0.40
CA ALA A 176 18.17 6.21 0.05
C ALA A 176 18.38 5.39 -1.23
N PHE A 177 19.47 5.63 -1.96
CA PHE A 177 19.76 4.86 -3.16
C PHE A 177 20.35 3.51 -2.78
N GLU A 178 19.73 2.44 -3.30
CA GLU A 178 20.26 1.09 -3.12
C GLU A 178 21.46 0.88 -4.04
N ASP A 179 21.32 1.28 -5.31
CA ASP A 179 22.43 1.37 -6.24
C ASP A 179 23.07 2.77 -6.20
N GLN A 180 24.25 2.86 -5.60
CA GLN A 180 25.03 4.10 -5.52
C GLN A 180 25.39 4.66 -6.90
N ALA A 181 25.56 3.80 -7.92
CA ALA A 181 25.83 4.26 -9.28
C ALA A 181 24.62 5.04 -9.84
N THR A 182 23.41 4.50 -9.68
CA THR A 182 22.16 5.18 -10.06
C THR A 182 21.99 6.52 -9.32
N GLY A 183 22.36 6.58 -8.03
CA GLY A 183 22.34 7.83 -7.26
C GLY A 183 23.29 8.90 -7.81
N LEU A 184 24.53 8.53 -8.13
CA LEU A 184 25.52 9.43 -8.71
C LEU A 184 25.13 9.90 -10.13
N LEU A 185 24.63 8.99 -10.97
CA LEU A 185 24.12 9.35 -12.30
C LEU A 185 22.98 10.36 -12.21
N THR A 186 22.04 10.15 -11.29
CA THR A 186 20.92 11.07 -11.04
C THR A 186 21.42 12.43 -10.56
N LYS A 187 22.45 12.46 -9.70
CA LYS A 187 23.07 13.70 -9.24
C LYS A 187 23.73 14.48 -10.38
N ASN A 188 24.49 13.81 -11.23
CA ASN A 188 25.14 14.46 -12.37
C ASN A 188 24.10 15.02 -13.35
N LYS A 189 23.05 14.25 -13.63
CA LYS A 189 21.92 14.71 -14.44
C LYS A 189 21.24 15.95 -13.85
N LEU A 190 21.04 16.00 -12.53
CA LEU A 190 20.47 17.17 -11.86
C LEU A 190 21.38 18.40 -12.02
N ILE A 191 22.70 18.24 -11.87
CA ILE A 191 23.67 19.32 -12.06
C ILE A 191 23.59 19.87 -13.50
N GLU A 192 23.58 18.99 -14.50
CA GLU A 192 23.45 19.37 -15.91
C GLU A 192 22.14 20.12 -16.19
N MET A 193 21.03 19.66 -15.61
CA MET A 193 19.73 20.33 -15.72
C MET A 193 19.77 21.76 -15.15
N VAL A 194 20.35 21.93 -13.96
CA VAL A 194 20.49 23.24 -13.30
C VAL A 194 21.43 24.15 -14.10
N GLN A 195 22.57 23.65 -14.58
CA GLN A 195 23.49 24.41 -15.43
C GLN A 195 22.79 24.90 -16.70
N CYS A 196 22.02 24.04 -17.37
CA CYS A 196 21.25 24.42 -18.55
C CYS A 196 20.19 25.49 -18.24
N GLN A 197 19.56 25.45 -17.06
CA GLN A 197 18.61 26.49 -16.66
C GLN A 197 19.30 27.82 -16.37
N ILE A 198 20.44 27.82 -15.67
CA ILE A 198 21.22 29.02 -15.38
C ILE A 198 21.72 29.67 -16.69
N SER A 199 22.29 28.89 -17.60
CA SER A 199 22.75 29.41 -18.90
C SER A 199 21.63 30.04 -19.72
N LYS A 200 20.42 29.47 -19.69
CA LYS A 200 19.24 30.04 -20.38
C LYS A 200 18.74 31.32 -19.72
N GLN A 201 18.81 31.42 -18.39
CA GLN A 201 18.27 32.55 -17.63
C GLN A 201 19.23 33.75 -17.61
N PHE A 202 20.54 33.53 -17.72
CA PHE A 202 21.56 34.56 -17.58
C PHE A 202 22.48 34.73 -18.82
N ASN A 203 22.22 34.03 -19.94
CA ASN A 203 23.10 34.03 -21.13
C ASN A 203 24.57 33.68 -20.81
N PHE A 204 24.81 32.88 -19.77
CA PHE A 204 26.15 32.50 -19.33
C PHE A 204 26.67 31.32 -20.17
N GLN A 205 27.77 31.49 -20.89
CA GLN A 205 28.47 30.37 -21.54
C GLN A 205 29.21 29.52 -20.51
N PRO A 206 29.25 28.18 -20.65
CA PRO A 206 29.96 27.32 -19.72
C PRO A 206 31.46 27.64 -19.72
N VAL A 207 32.08 27.70 -18.54
CA VAL A 207 33.54 27.79 -18.42
C VAL A 207 34.14 26.51 -19.03
N PRO A 208 35.12 26.60 -19.95
CA PRO A 208 35.76 25.42 -20.52
C PRO A 208 36.38 24.57 -19.41
N LYS A 209 36.24 23.25 -19.50
CA LYS A 209 37.03 22.34 -18.66
C LYS A 209 38.50 22.60 -18.98
N GLU A 210 39.27 23.08 -18.02
CA GLU A 210 40.71 23.21 -18.14
C GLU A 210 41.29 21.82 -18.40
N THR A 211 41.70 21.57 -19.64
CA THR A 211 42.52 20.42 -20.00
C THR A 211 43.93 20.73 -19.51
N SER A 212 44.27 20.30 -18.30
CA SER A 212 45.66 20.31 -17.81
C SER A 212 46.48 19.33 -18.65
N ILE A 213 47.02 19.80 -19.78
CA ILE A 213 48.14 19.16 -20.47
C ILE A 213 49.40 19.94 -20.06
N GLU A 214 49.94 19.63 -18.88
CA GLU A 214 51.35 19.93 -18.62
C GLU A 214 52.19 18.83 -19.26
N LYS A 215 52.70 19.15 -20.45
CA LYS A 215 53.88 18.50 -21.01
C LYS A 215 55.10 19.04 -20.26
N GLU A 216 55.63 18.33 -19.29
CA GLU A 216 57.02 18.52 -18.90
C GLU A 216 57.92 17.75 -19.88
N LYS A 217 58.61 18.54 -20.72
CA LYS A 217 59.85 18.15 -21.38
C LYS A 217 61.00 18.82 -20.63
N LYS A 218 61.81 18.05 -19.90
CA LYS A 218 63.27 18.00 -20.03
C LYS A 218 63.86 16.91 -19.16
#